data_AF-A0A6C0B240-F1
#
_entry.id   AF-A0A6C0B240-F1
#
_cell.length_a   1.000
_cell.length_b   1.000
_cell.length_c   1.000
_cell.angle_alpha   90.00
_cell.angle_beta   90.00
_cell.angle_gamma   90.00
#
_symmetry.space_group_name_H-M   'P 1'
#
loop_
_entity.id
_entity.type
_entity.pdbx_description
1 polymer ?
#
loop_
_entity_poly.entity_id
_entity_poly.type
_entity_poly.pdbx_seq_one_letter_code
_entity_poly.pdbx_strand_id
1 'polypeptide(L)'
;MELTNFKGTLYGKVDSQLFVWETAWDSFRPIEHIGWNGKELVAVDTKYKEDIFSPWYGYGSAEMKEVCRRLTDITELSVPESDNIPWLKGEWWRDRNCTFAFECSPKTVQSWKRYIGYMNSRAKTLRRHIHSRKTKRTF
;
A
#
# COMPACT_ATOMS: atom_id res chain seq x y z
N MET A 1 -8.66 3.83 14.54
CA MET A 1 -7.65 3.33 13.59
C MET A 1 -8.37 3.00 12.30
N GLU A 2 -7.93 3.53 11.17
CA GLU A 2 -8.45 3.10 9.87
C GLU A 2 -7.74 1.79 9.52
N LEU A 3 -8.49 0.71 9.29
CA LEU A 3 -7.94 -0.59 8.95
C LEU A 3 -8.24 -0.90 7.48
N THR A 4 -7.32 -1.57 6.81
CA THR A 4 -7.50 -2.02 5.43
C THR A 4 -6.81 -3.37 5.29
N ASN A 5 -7.60 -4.41 5.05
CA ASN A 5 -7.06 -5.71 4.65
C ASN A 5 -6.84 -5.68 3.14
N PHE A 6 -5.61 -5.84 2.69
CA PHE A 6 -5.28 -5.85 1.27
C PHE A 6 -4.45 -7.10 0.97
N LYS A 7 -5.00 -8.00 0.15
CA LYS A 7 -4.37 -9.26 -0.26
C LYS A 7 -3.89 -10.13 0.91
N GLY A 8 -4.68 -10.17 1.99
CA GLY A 8 -4.37 -10.93 3.19
C GLY A 8 -3.44 -10.23 4.18
N THR A 9 -2.93 -9.04 3.86
CA THR A 9 -2.15 -8.21 4.79
C THR A 9 -3.04 -7.14 5.39
N LEU A 10 -3.18 -7.14 6.72
CA LEU A 10 -3.91 -6.10 7.44
C LEU A 10 -2.99 -4.91 7.70
N TYR A 11 -3.33 -3.78 7.10
CA TYR A 11 -2.70 -2.50 7.35
C TYR A 11 -3.60 -1.65 8.23
N GLY A 12 -2.98 -0.76 9.02
CA GLY A 12 -3.73 0.19 9.81
C GLY A 12 -3.07 1.55 9.91
N LYS A 13 -3.89 2.59 10.01
CA LYS A 13 -3.47 3.98 10.06
C LYS A 13 -4.00 4.65 11.31
N VAL A 14 -3.12 5.32 12.03
CA VAL A 14 -3.46 6.21 13.14
C VAL A 14 -2.81 7.55 12.85
N ASP A 15 -3.62 8.59 12.66
CA ASP A 15 -3.19 9.93 12.26
C ASP A 15 -2.30 9.94 11.01
N SER A 16 -0.99 10.08 11.20
CA SER A 16 0.04 10.06 10.14
C SER A 16 0.92 8.82 10.17
N GLN A 17 0.80 7.98 11.19
CA GLN A 17 1.61 6.78 11.37
C GLN A 17 0.90 5.57 10.76
N LEU A 18 1.68 4.76 10.05
CA LEU A 18 1.20 3.53 9.44
C LEU A 18 1.64 2.33 10.28
N PHE A 19 0.83 1.29 10.24
CA PHE A 19 1.06 0.02 10.91
C PHE A 19 0.74 -1.15 9.99
N VAL A 20 1.44 -2.26 10.20
CA VAL A 20 1.15 -3.56 9.59
C VAL A 20 0.91 -4.59 10.69
N TRP A 21 -0.09 -5.43 10.52
CA TRP A 21 -0.32 -6.57 11.37
C TRP A 21 0.66 -7.68 11.01
N GLU A 22 1.47 -8.13 11.97
CA GLU A 22 2.37 -9.25 11.78
C GLU A 22 1.84 -10.48 12.53
N THR A 23 1.36 -11.46 11.77
CA THR A 23 0.78 -12.69 12.34
C THR A 23 1.78 -13.48 13.19
N ALA A 24 3.08 -13.44 12.84
CA ALA A 24 4.11 -14.13 13.60
C ALA A 24 4.34 -13.54 15.00
N TRP A 25 4.00 -12.27 15.20
CA TRP A 25 4.21 -11.56 16.47
C TRP A 25 2.90 -11.30 17.22
N ASP A 26 1.77 -11.61 16.59
CA ASP A 26 0.42 -11.32 17.08
C ASP A 26 0.26 -9.85 17.49
N SER A 27 0.87 -8.95 16.71
CA SER A 27 0.96 -7.55 17.05
C SER A 27 1.06 -6.64 15.83
N PHE A 28 0.59 -5.40 15.99
CA PHE A 28 0.90 -4.35 15.03
C PHE A 28 2.37 -3.95 15.13
N ARG A 29 2.95 -3.59 13.98
CA ARG A 29 4.27 -2.98 13.88
C ARG A 29 4.20 -1.65 13.15
N PRO A 30 4.96 -0.64 13.57
CA PRO A 30 5.04 0.61 12.84
C PRO A 30 5.77 0.39 11.50
N ILE A 31 5.29 1.08 10.46
CA ILE A 31 5.90 1.08 9.12
C ILE A 31 6.03 2.53 8.66
N GLU A 32 7.02 2.79 7.80
CA GLU A 32 7.25 4.14 7.27
C GLU A 32 6.27 4.44 6.13
N HIS A 33 6.23 3.55 5.14
CA HIS A 33 5.32 3.63 4.02
C HIS A 33 5.03 2.25 3.43
N ILE A 34 3.98 2.18 2.62
CA ILE A 34 3.67 1.01 1.80
C ILE A 34 4.13 1.34 0.37
N GLY A 35 4.92 0.46 -0.23
CA GLY A 35 5.52 0.74 -1.53
C GLY A 35 5.63 -0.47 -2.45
N TRP A 36 5.69 -0.20 -3.75
CA TRP A 36 5.90 -1.20 -4.79
C TRP A 36 7.38 -1.57 -4.92
N ASN A 37 7.69 -2.85 -4.80
CA ASN A 37 9.07 -3.37 -4.92
C ASN A 37 9.40 -3.91 -6.35
N GLY A 38 8.46 -3.87 -7.29
CA GLY A 38 8.59 -4.45 -8.63
C GLY A 38 7.79 -5.73 -8.87
N LYS A 39 7.29 -6.36 -7.80
CA LYS A 39 6.46 -7.58 -7.85
C LYS A 39 5.18 -7.45 -7.02
N GLU A 40 5.28 -6.87 -5.83
CA GLU A 40 4.17 -6.71 -4.88
C GLU A 40 4.29 -5.41 -4.07
N LEU A 41 3.20 -5.06 -3.38
CA LEU A 41 3.21 -3.97 -2.40
C LEU A 41 3.74 -4.52 -1.08
N VAL A 42 4.79 -3.90 -0.56
CA VAL A 42 5.47 -4.29 0.68
C VAL A 42 5.43 -3.13 1.67
N ALA A 43 5.26 -3.46 2.94
CA ALA A 43 5.46 -2.52 4.03
C ALA A 43 6.97 -2.28 4.23
N VAL A 44 7.40 -1.02 4.14
CA VAL A 44 8.79 -0.65 4.39
C VAL A 44 8.94 -0.34 5.88
N ASP A 45 9.69 -1.19 6.58
CA ASP A 45 9.96 -1.09 8.02
C ASP A 45 11.46 -1.09 8.34
N THR A 46 12.30 -0.75 7.35
CA THR A 46 13.77 -0.73 7.46
C THR A 46 14.26 0.10 8.63
N LYS A 47 13.64 1.26 8.87
CA LYS A 47 13.95 2.15 10.00
C LYS A 47 13.77 1.51 11.37
N TYR A 48 12.83 0.57 11.49
CA TYR A 48 12.52 -0.10 12.76
C TYR A 48 13.31 -1.40 12.95
N LYS A 49 14.07 -1.83 11.93
CA LYS A 49 14.80 -3.11 11.90
C LYS A 49 16.33 -2.95 11.78
N GLU A 50 16.87 -1.78 12.11
CA GLU A 50 18.30 -1.51 11.96
C GLU A 50 19.18 -2.40 12.86
N ASP A 51 18.80 -2.62 14.12
CA ASP A 51 19.58 -3.40 15.08
C ASP A 51 18.78 -4.59 15.63
N ILE A 52 19.17 -5.80 15.24
CA ILE A 52 18.55 -7.07 15.62
C ILE A 52 18.69 -7.34 17.13
N PHE A 53 19.71 -6.80 17.78
CA PHE A 53 19.96 -6.98 19.22
C PHE A 53 19.26 -5.94 20.08
N SER A 54 18.58 -4.97 19.45
CA SER A 54 17.80 -3.98 20.18
C SER A 54 16.65 -4.65 20.93
N PRO A 55 16.44 -4.34 22.22
CA PRO A 55 15.26 -4.78 22.98
C PRO A 55 13.92 -4.34 22.35
N TRP A 56 13.96 -3.35 21.46
CA TRP A 56 12.81 -2.74 20.78
C TRP A 56 12.80 -2.99 19.28
N TYR A 57 13.46 -4.08 18.84
CA TYR A 57 13.50 -4.48 17.43
C TYR A 57 12.10 -4.55 16.81
N GLY A 58 11.94 -3.91 15.65
CA GLY A 58 10.67 -3.80 14.92
C GLY A 58 9.71 -2.72 15.42
N TYR A 59 9.99 -2.08 16.56
CA TYR A 59 9.16 -0.99 17.12
C TYR A 59 9.91 0.35 17.17
N GLY A 60 11.24 0.32 17.27
CA GLY A 60 12.10 1.50 17.36
C GLY A 60 12.17 2.12 18.76
N SER A 61 11.09 2.10 19.54
CA SER A 61 11.09 2.60 20.92
C SER A 61 10.15 1.81 21.85
N ALA A 62 10.38 1.94 23.16
CA ALA A 62 9.51 1.35 24.20
C ALA A 62 8.09 1.92 24.14
N GLU A 63 7.97 3.24 23.93
CA GLU A 63 6.67 3.93 23.81
C GLU A 63 5.86 3.41 22.62
N MET A 64 6.52 3.22 21.47
CA MET A 64 5.85 2.74 20.26
C MET A 64 5.36 1.29 20.43
N LYS A 65 6.09 0.47 21.18
CA LYS A 65 5.67 -0.89 21.53
C LYS A 65 4.41 -0.89 22.40
N GLU A 66 4.31 0.02 23.37
CA GLU A 66 3.08 0.15 24.16
C GLU A 66 1.90 0.61 23.32
N VAL A 67 2.12 1.56 22.41
CA VAL A 67 1.09 2.01 21.46
C VAL A 67 0.62 0.83 20.60
N CYS A 68 1.55 0.07 20.02
CA CYS A 68 1.21 -1.10 19.20
C CYS A 68 0.41 -2.14 20.00
N ARG A 69 0.78 -2.41 21.26
CA ARG A 69 0.04 -3.31 22.13
C ARG A 69 -1.39 -2.81 22.38
N ARG A 70 -1.55 -1.53 22.73
CA ARG A 70 -2.89 -0.93 22.92
C ARG A 70 -3.71 -1.00 21.64
N LEU A 71 -3.10 -0.77 20.48
CA LEU A 71 -3.79 -0.88 19.19
C LEU A 71 -4.24 -2.31 18.92
N THR A 72 -3.39 -3.31 19.19
CA THR A 72 -3.77 -4.73 19.08
C THR A 72 -4.98 -5.05 19.96
N ASP A 73 -4.99 -4.61 21.22
CA ASP A 73 -6.07 -4.93 22.15
C ASP A 73 -7.42 -4.29 21.76
N ILE A 74 -7.37 -3.11 21.14
CA ILE A 74 -8.57 -2.32 20.78
C ILE A 74 -9.14 -2.71 19.42
N THR A 75 -8.32 -3.26 18.52
CA THR A 75 -8.73 -3.44 17.11
C THR A 75 -9.30 -4.82 16.85
N GLU A 76 -10.47 -4.84 16.19
CA GLU A 76 -11.03 -6.07 15.66
C GLU A 76 -10.31 -6.45 14.35
N LEU A 77 -9.70 -7.64 14.34
CA LEU A 77 -8.91 -8.14 13.21
C LEU A 77 -9.77 -8.60 12.02
N SER A 78 -11.09 -8.69 12.18
CA SER A 78 -12.01 -9.15 11.14
C SER A 78 -12.40 -8.03 10.18
N VAL A 79 -11.44 -7.62 9.34
CA VAL A 79 -11.65 -6.60 8.32
C VAL A 79 -11.79 -7.25 6.95
N PRO A 80 -12.87 -6.96 6.19
CA PRO A 80 -13.07 -7.52 4.87
C PRO A 80 -11.94 -7.10 3.92
N GLU A 81 -11.65 -7.97 2.95
CA GLU A 81 -10.63 -7.70 1.95
C GLU A 81 -11.03 -6.52 1.06
N SER A 82 -10.10 -5.60 0.88
CA SER A 82 -10.23 -4.40 0.06
C SER A 82 -9.32 -4.52 -1.15
N ASP A 83 -9.84 -4.09 -2.31
CA ASP A 83 -9.08 -4.03 -3.56
C ASP A 83 -8.09 -2.86 -3.62
N ASN A 84 -8.15 -1.93 -2.66
CA ASN A 84 -7.30 -0.74 -2.67
C ASN A 84 -6.93 -0.25 -1.28
N ILE A 85 -5.78 0.42 -1.20
CA ILE A 85 -5.24 1.09 -0.03
C ILE A 85 -5.44 2.61 -0.24
N PRO A 86 -6.44 3.25 0.40
CA PRO A 86 -6.81 4.64 0.10
C PRO A 86 -5.74 5.70 0.45
N TRP A 87 -4.76 5.30 1.25
CA TRP A 87 -3.72 6.14 1.84
C TRP A 87 -2.38 5.97 1.13
N LEU A 88 -2.33 5.25 0.01
CA LEU A 88 -1.17 5.17 -0.86
C LEU A 88 -0.93 6.54 -1.52
N LYS A 89 -0.07 7.35 -0.90
CA LYS A 89 0.38 8.64 -1.42
C LYS A 89 1.78 8.46 -1.99
N GLY A 90 1.94 8.75 -3.27
CA GLY A 90 3.19 8.53 -3.98
C GLY A 90 3.31 9.41 -5.22
N GLU A 91 4.33 9.13 -6.01
CA GLU A 91 4.63 9.83 -7.25
C GLU A 91 3.60 9.47 -8.32
N TRP A 92 3.30 10.40 -9.23
CA TRP A 92 2.51 10.07 -10.41
C TRP A 92 3.34 9.20 -11.37
N TRP A 93 3.02 7.92 -11.47
CA TRP A 93 3.69 6.97 -12.35
C TRP A 93 2.79 6.60 -13.53
N ARG A 94 3.05 7.28 -14.65
CA ARG A 94 2.29 7.19 -15.92
C ARG A 94 0.83 7.63 -15.79
N ASP A 95 -0.05 6.76 -15.30
CA ASP A 95 -1.51 6.95 -15.32
C ASP A 95 -2.16 6.91 -13.92
N ARG A 96 -1.35 6.76 -12.87
CA ARG A 96 -1.80 6.60 -11.48
C ARG A 96 -0.71 6.96 -10.48
N ASN A 97 -1.11 7.21 -9.23
CA ASN A 97 -0.16 7.35 -8.12
C ASN A 97 0.42 5.98 -7.75
N CYS A 98 1.74 5.96 -7.50
CA CYS A 98 2.46 4.80 -7.03
C CYS A 98 3.53 5.25 -6.03
N THR A 99 3.55 4.61 -4.87
CA THR A 99 4.64 4.75 -3.90
C THR A 99 5.63 3.62 -4.16
N PHE A 100 6.92 3.90 -4.27
CA PHE A 100 7.95 2.87 -4.45
C PHE A 100 8.51 2.45 -3.09
N ALA A 101 8.76 1.16 -2.91
CA ALA A 101 9.31 0.66 -1.64
C ALA A 101 10.74 1.19 -1.43
N PHE A 102 11.55 1.11 -2.48
CA PHE A 102 12.96 1.52 -2.49
C PHE A 102 13.27 2.37 -3.71
N GLU A 103 14.33 3.19 -3.64
CA GLU A 103 14.79 3.99 -4.78
C GLU A 103 15.20 3.14 -5.98
N CYS A 104 15.73 1.94 -5.73
CA CYS A 104 16.14 0.97 -6.74
C CYS A 104 14.96 0.17 -7.33
N SER A 105 13.72 0.46 -6.94
CA SER A 105 12.54 -0.26 -7.45
C SER A 105 12.39 -0.03 -8.96
N PRO A 106 12.12 -1.06 -9.77
CA PRO A 106 12.12 -0.94 -11.22
C PRO A 106 10.97 -0.04 -11.69
N LYS A 107 11.29 1.10 -12.31
CA LYS A 107 10.31 2.06 -12.89
C LYS A 107 10.00 1.79 -14.38
N THR A 108 10.33 0.60 -14.90
CA THR A 108 10.16 0.23 -16.32
C THR A 108 8.69 0.00 -16.70
N VAL A 109 8.39 0.03 -18.01
CA VAL A 109 7.03 -0.26 -18.56
C VAL A 109 6.53 -1.64 -18.09
N GLN A 110 7.42 -2.63 -18.05
CA GLN A 110 7.05 -3.99 -17.64
C GLN A 110 6.67 -4.04 -16.16
N SER A 111 7.41 -3.33 -15.30
CA SER A 111 7.06 -3.18 -13.88
C SER A 111 5.70 -2.49 -13.70
N TRP A 112 5.42 -1.47 -14.51
CA TRP A 112 4.11 -0.80 -14.49
C TRP A 112 2.96 -1.74 -14.86
N LYS A 113 3.12 -2.56 -15.91
CA LYS A 113 2.12 -3.58 -16.27
C LYS A 113 1.87 -4.58 -15.14
N ARG A 114 2.94 -4.99 -14.44
CA ARG A 114 2.84 -5.88 -13.27
C ARG A 114 2.10 -5.19 -12.12
N TYR A 115 2.41 -3.92 -11.83
CA TYR A 115 1.72 -3.14 -10.82
C TYR A 115 0.22 -3.01 -11.10
N ILE A 116 -0.15 -2.75 -12.35
CA ILE A 116 -1.57 -2.68 -12.77
C ILE A 116 -2.28 -4.01 -12.53
N GLY A 117 -1.67 -5.12 -12.98
CA GLY A 117 -2.22 -6.45 -12.76
C GLY A 117 -2.32 -6.80 -11.28
N TYR A 118 -1.31 -6.41 -10.49
CA TYR A 118 -1.31 -6.61 -9.05
C TYR A 118 -2.43 -5.84 -8.36
N MET A 119 -2.67 -4.58 -8.71
CA MET A 119 -3.77 -3.77 -8.18
C MET A 119 -5.15 -4.15 -8.76
N ASN A 120 -5.27 -5.26 -9.49
CA ASN A 120 -6.48 -5.70 -10.21
C ASN A 120 -7.16 -4.58 -11.02
N SER A 121 -6.34 -3.71 -11.62
CA SER A 121 -6.79 -2.50 -12.29
C SER A 121 -6.60 -2.63 -13.79
N ARG A 122 -7.29 -1.80 -14.58
CA ARG A 122 -7.07 -1.70 -16.02
C ARG A 122 -6.18 -0.50 -16.34
N ALA A 123 -5.36 -0.60 -17.37
CA ALA A 123 -4.61 0.54 -17.89
C ALA A 123 -5.59 1.62 -18.37
N LYS A 124 -5.40 2.86 -17.92
CA LYS A 124 -6.22 3.97 -18.40
C LYS A 124 -5.68 4.40 -19.76
N THR A 125 -6.31 3.93 -20.83
CA THR A 125 -6.05 4.46 -22.18
C THR A 125 -6.87 5.74 -22.38
N LEU A 126 -6.29 6.75 -23.03
CA LEU A 126 -7.07 7.87 -23.56
C LEU A 126 -8.25 7.30 -24.34
N ARG A 127 -9.48 7.67 -23.97
CA ARG A 127 -10.69 7.22 -24.69
C ARG A 127 -10.49 7.60 -26.16
N ARG A 128 -10.51 6.60 -27.05
CA ARG A 128 -10.49 6.86 -28.49
C ARG A 128 -11.68 7.77 -28.80
N HIS A 129 -11.43 8.93 -29.38
CA HIS A 129 -12.49 9.82 -29.84
C HIS A 129 -13.38 9.01 -30.80
N ILE A 130 -14.65 8.83 -30.46
CA ILE A 130 -15.58 8.12 -31.33
C ILE A 130 -15.77 9.00 -32.57
N HIS A 131 -15.29 8.53 -33.73
CA HIS A 131 -15.40 9.25 -35.01
C HIS A 131 -16.79 9.16 -35.66
N SER A 132 -17.83 8.70 -34.93
CA SER A 132 -19.17 8.59 -35.50
C SER A 132 -19.92 9.93 -35.48
N ARG A 133 -19.47 10.90 -36.28
CA ARG A 133 -20.39 11.88 -36.86
C ARG A 133 -21.09 11.20 -38.04
N LYS A 134 -22.15 10.42 -37.76
CA LYS A 134 -23.11 10.09 -38.82
C LYS A 134 -23.93 11.36 -39.10
N THR A 135 -23.54 12.12 -40.11
CA THR A 135 -24.41 13.15 -40.70
C THR A 135 -25.59 12.43 -41.34
N LYS A 136 -26.77 12.49 -40.71
CA LYS A 136 -28.02 12.14 -41.41
C LYS A 136 -28.21 13.16 -42.53
N ARG A 137 -28.26 12.70 -43.78
CA ARG A 137 -28.83 13.49 -44.87
C ARG A 137 -30.31 13.72 -44.52
N THR A 138 -30.68 14.97 -44.29
CA THR A 138 -32.08 15.38 -44.31
C THR A 138 -32.56 15.25 -45.76
N PHE A 139 -33.53 14.36 -45.99
CA PHE A 139 -34.32 14.36 -47.21
C PHE A 139 -35.24 15.57 -47.22
#